data_AF-A0A971B143-F1
#
_entry.id   AF-A0A971B143-F1
#
_cell.length_a   1.000
_cell.length_b   1.000
_cell.length_c   1.000
_cell.angle_alpha   90.00
_cell.angle_beta   90.00
_cell.angle_gamma   90.00
#
_symmetry.space_group_name_H-M   'P 1'
#
loop_
_entity.id
_entity.type
_entity.pdbx_description
1 polymer ?
#
loop_
_entity_poly.entity_id
_entity_poly.type
_entity_poly.pdbx_seq_one_letter_code
_entity_poly.pdbx_strand_id
1 'polypeptide(L)'
;MPDEQALIRDEIAGFTAYFGGLCPHGLYRHPSGFCHFGVPFRLVEWLDRPLDPAERKRFSRAAEAMEREGAIERVNSEAGSRTTHVRPRLALLKELFAAADDQTARAYYDALNNSSWGQPVLAELEDGTAVGESGE
;
A
#
# COMPACT_ATOMS: atom_id res chain seq x y z
N MET A 1 -7.40 21.33 -6.51
CA MET A 1 -6.53 20.17 -6.76
C MET A 1 -7.05 19.06 -5.84
N PRO A 2 -7.24 17.83 -6.32
CA PRO A 2 -7.49 16.70 -5.43
C PRO A 2 -6.37 16.63 -4.37
N ASP A 3 -6.73 16.22 -3.16
CA ASP A 3 -5.80 16.01 -2.06
C ASP A 3 -4.77 14.96 -2.49
N GLU A 4 -3.49 15.34 -2.59
CA GLU A 4 -2.43 14.42 -3.02
C GLU A 4 -2.31 13.19 -2.11
N GLN A 5 -2.67 13.28 -0.82
CA GLN A 5 -2.71 12.12 0.06
C GLN A 5 -3.87 11.17 -0.28
N ALA A 6 -5.04 11.71 -0.66
CA ALA A 6 -6.18 10.90 -1.10
C ALA A 6 -5.84 10.13 -2.38
N LEU A 7 -5.17 10.77 -3.34
CA LEU A 7 -4.68 10.09 -4.55
C LEU A 7 -3.68 8.98 -4.22
N ILE A 8 -2.71 9.24 -3.33
CA ILE A 8 -1.76 8.19 -2.90
C ILE A 8 -2.51 7.01 -2.25
N ARG A 9 -3.52 7.28 -1.42
CA ARG A 9 -4.36 6.26 -0.77
C ARG A 9 -5.11 5.43 -1.80
N ASP A 10 -5.77 6.06 -2.77
CA ASP A 10 -6.55 5.38 -3.81
C ASP A 10 -5.66 4.48 -4.68
N GLU A 11 -4.44 4.93 -4.99
CA GLU A 11 -3.46 4.14 -5.74
C GLU A 11 -2.95 2.93 -4.93
N ILE A 12 -2.68 3.12 -3.64
CA ILE A 12 -2.32 1.99 -2.75
C ILE A 12 -3.46 0.97 -2.72
N ALA A 13 -4.70 1.43 -2.59
CA ALA A 13 -5.89 0.58 -2.58
C ALA A 13 -6.01 -0.20 -3.91
N GLY A 14 -6.06 0.51 -5.04
CA GLY A 14 -6.19 -0.09 -6.37
C GLY A 14 -5.07 -1.08 -6.68
N PHE A 15 -3.82 -0.73 -6.38
CA PHE A 15 -2.68 -1.60 -6.63
C PHE A 15 -2.69 -2.85 -5.75
N THR A 16 -3.09 -2.71 -4.48
CA THR A 16 -3.19 -3.87 -3.57
C THR A 16 -4.30 -4.83 -4.01
N ALA A 17 -5.47 -4.32 -4.40
CA ALA A 17 -6.56 -5.15 -4.95
C ALA A 17 -6.15 -5.85 -6.26
N TYR A 18 -5.48 -5.13 -7.16
CA TYR A 18 -5.00 -5.67 -8.43
C TYR A 18 -4.08 -6.88 -8.21
N PHE A 19 -3.15 -6.80 -7.25
CA PHE A 19 -2.28 -7.93 -6.91
C PHE A 19 -3.02 -9.09 -6.26
N GLY A 20 -4.05 -8.82 -5.46
CA GLY A 20 -4.93 -9.85 -4.91
C GLY A 20 -5.64 -10.67 -5.98
N GLY A 21 -6.16 -9.99 -7.01
CA GLY A 21 -6.82 -10.63 -8.15
C GLY A 21 -5.88 -11.43 -9.07
N LEU A 22 -4.58 -11.12 -9.08
CA LEU A 22 -3.58 -11.76 -9.93
C LEU A 22 -2.78 -12.89 -9.25
N CYS A 23 -2.80 -12.96 -7.92
CA CYS A 23 -1.99 -13.90 -7.14
C CYS A 23 -2.70 -15.17 -6.61
N PRO A 24 -3.71 -15.80 -7.26
CA PRO A 24 -4.20 -17.11 -6.80
C PRO A 24 -3.28 -18.29 -7.20
N HIS A 25 -2.25 -18.08 -8.02
CA HIS A 25 -1.33 -19.13 -8.47
C HIS A 25 0.13 -18.68 -8.30
N GLY A 26 0.80 -19.17 -7.25
CA GLY A 26 2.15 -18.80 -6.80
C GLY A 26 3.31 -19.05 -7.76
N LEU A 27 3.23 -18.55 -9.00
CA LEU A 27 4.21 -18.75 -10.07
C LEU A 27 4.71 -17.46 -10.72
N TYR A 28 4.24 -16.28 -10.30
CA TYR A 28 4.70 -15.03 -10.91
C TYR A 28 5.68 -14.26 -10.01
N ARG A 29 6.97 -14.28 -10.40
CA ARG A 29 7.90 -13.19 -10.06
C ARG A 29 7.38 -11.92 -10.74
N HIS A 30 6.55 -11.15 -10.04
CA HIS A 30 5.96 -9.96 -10.64
C HIS A 30 7.04 -8.87 -10.81
N PRO A 31 7.17 -8.25 -12.00
CA PRO A 31 8.25 -7.31 -12.34
C PRO A 31 8.23 -6.00 -11.54
N SER A 32 7.22 -5.76 -10.70
CA SER A 32 7.07 -4.55 -9.91
C SER A 32 7.79 -4.60 -8.57
N GLY A 33 8.29 -5.76 -8.12
CA GLY A 33 8.89 -5.88 -6.79
C GLY A 33 7.89 -5.82 -5.62
N PHE A 34 6.57 -5.83 -5.90
CA PHE A 34 5.53 -5.66 -4.89
C PHE A 34 5.66 -6.62 -3.71
N CYS A 35 5.79 -7.92 -3.97
CA CYS A 35 5.88 -8.93 -2.91
C CYS A 35 7.05 -8.72 -1.94
N HIS A 36 8.10 -7.99 -2.37
CA HIS A 36 9.30 -7.75 -1.58
C HIS A 36 9.37 -6.33 -1.00
N PHE A 37 8.98 -5.33 -1.79
CA PHE A 37 9.25 -3.91 -1.48
C PHE A 37 8.00 -3.08 -1.17
N GLY A 38 6.80 -3.50 -1.57
CA GLY A 38 5.55 -2.74 -1.38
C GLY A 38 4.96 -2.20 -2.68
N VAL A 39 3.99 -1.28 -2.58
CA VAL A 39 3.37 -0.64 -3.75
C VAL A 39 4.41 0.26 -4.44
N PRO A 40 4.68 0.09 -5.74
CA PRO A 40 5.61 0.96 -6.47
C PRO A 40 5.20 2.43 -6.39
N PHE A 41 6.14 3.29 -6.00
CA PHE A 41 5.94 4.74 -5.90
C PHE A 41 6.18 5.41 -7.26
N ARG A 42 5.37 5.04 -8.25
CA ARG A 42 5.52 5.44 -9.66
C ARG A 42 4.40 6.39 -10.08
N LEU A 43 4.48 7.63 -9.58
CA LEU A 43 3.46 8.68 -9.77
C LEU A 43 3.02 8.94 -11.22
N VAL A 44 3.89 8.72 -12.21
CA VAL A 44 3.55 8.88 -13.64
C VAL A 44 2.65 7.75 -14.13
N GLU A 45 2.85 6.54 -13.61
CA GLU A 45 2.01 5.37 -13.92
C GLU A 45 0.63 5.52 -13.26
N TRP A 46 0.56 6.06 -12.05
CA TRP A 46 -0.70 6.33 -11.33
C TRP A 46 -1.62 7.31 -12.06
N LEU A 47 -1.06 8.37 -12.65
CA LEU A 47 -1.84 9.45 -13.25
C LEU A 47 -1.99 9.34 -14.77
N ASP A 48 -1.48 8.25 -15.37
CA ASP A 48 -1.42 8.00 -16.81
C ASP A 48 -0.92 9.22 -17.62
N ARG A 49 -0.04 10.03 -17.02
CA ARG A 49 0.55 11.21 -17.64
C ARG A 49 1.88 11.61 -17.01
N PRO A 50 2.76 12.28 -17.77
CA PRO A 50 3.95 12.90 -17.20
C PRO A 50 3.58 13.96 -16.16
N LEU A 51 4.22 13.89 -15.00
CA LEU A 51 4.17 14.94 -13.99
C LEU A 51 5.26 15.98 -14.22
N ASP A 52 4.91 17.25 -14.03
CA ASP A 52 5.90 18.33 -13.97
C ASP A 52 6.75 18.26 -12.67
N PRO A 53 7.87 19.01 -12.58
CA PRO A 53 8.71 18.99 -11.38
C PRO A 53 8.01 19.47 -10.08
N ALA A 54 7.08 20.43 -10.18
CA ALA A 54 6.34 20.94 -9.03
C ALA A 54 5.32 19.92 -8.52
N GLU A 55 4.63 19.22 -9.42
CA GLU A 55 3.75 18.08 -9.11
C GLU A 55 4.51 16.97 -8.42
N ARG A 56 5.64 16.52 -8.97
CA ARG A 56 6.48 15.48 -8.35
C ARG A 56 6.90 15.86 -6.93
N LYS A 57 7.21 17.14 -6.70
CA LYS A 57 7.58 17.66 -5.38
C LYS A 57 6.38 17.66 -4.42
N ARG A 58 5.18 18.01 -4.88
CA ARG A 58 3.95 17.95 -4.07
C ARG A 58 3.63 16.54 -3.63
N PHE A 59 3.65 15.58 -4.54
CA PHE A 59 3.44 14.16 -4.20
C PHE A 59 4.52 13.60 -3.26
N SER A 60 5.78 13.98 -3.45
CA SER A 60 6.84 13.59 -2.50
C SER A 60 6.57 14.11 -1.10
N ARG A 61 6.12 15.38 -0.97
CA ARG A 61 5.76 15.98 0.32
C ARG A 61 4.51 15.36 0.94
N ALA A 62 3.52 14.99 0.12
CA ALA A 62 2.33 14.29 0.59
C ALA A 62 2.69 12.90 1.14
N ALA A 63 3.54 12.15 0.42
CA ALA A 63 4.05 10.86 0.92
C ALA A 63 4.90 11.01 2.20
N GLU A 64 5.72 12.07 2.31
CA GLU A 64 6.45 12.40 3.55
C GLU A 64 5.53 12.74 4.71
N ALA A 65 4.41 13.44 4.44
CA ALA A 65 3.41 13.74 5.45
C ALA A 65 2.71 12.46 5.93
N MET A 66 2.25 11.61 5.01
CA MET A 66 1.64 10.31 5.34
C MET A 66 2.61 9.38 6.10
N GLU A 67 3.90 9.41 5.77
CA GLU A 67 4.91 8.67 6.53
C GLU A 67 5.06 9.19 7.96
N ARG A 68 5.08 10.53 8.15
CA ARG A 68 5.15 11.16 9.47
C ARG A 68 3.90 10.87 10.32
N GLU A 69 2.75 10.78 9.67
CA GLU A 69 1.47 10.41 10.29
C GLU A 69 1.37 8.91 10.60
N GLY A 70 2.35 8.10 10.17
CA GLY A 70 2.36 6.65 10.38
C GLY A 70 1.39 5.88 9.47
N ALA A 71 0.91 6.50 8.39
CA ALA A 71 0.03 5.85 7.42
C ALA A 71 0.79 4.96 6.43
N ILE A 72 2.02 5.33 6.06
CA ILE A 72 2.87 4.57 5.14
C ILE A 72 4.33 4.49 5.62
N GLU A 73 5.10 3.58 5.03
CA GLU A 73 6.55 3.53 5.06
C GLU A 73 7.09 3.75 3.65
N ARG A 74 8.01 4.70 3.46
CA ARG A 74 8.71 4.85 2.19
C ARG A 74 9.89 3.88 2.12
N VAL A 75 9.99 3.16 1.01
CA VAL A 75 11.01 2.12 0.80
C VAL A 75 11.88 2.51 -0.39
N ASN A 76 13.19 2.42 -0.18
CA ASN A 76 14.21 2.62 -1.20
C ASN A 76 14.75 1.24 -1.60
N SER A 77 14.51 0.83 -2.84
CA SER A 77 14.98 -0.48 -3.34
C SER A 77 16.49 -0.55 -3.60
N GLU A 78 17.19 0.59 -3.56
CA GLU A 78 18.65 0.67 -3.71
C GLU A 78 19.25 1.69 -2.72
N ALA A 79 20.45 1.41 -2.23
CA ALA A 79 21.17 2.29 -1.31
C ALA A 79 21.51 3.62 -2.00
N GLY A 80 21.00 4.73 -1.45
CA GLY A 80 21.22 6.09 -1.97
C GLY A 80 20.18 6.59 -2.99
N SER A 81 19.13 5.82 -3.28
CA SER A 81 18.10 6.17 -4.27
C SER A 81 16.85 6.84 -3.69
N ARG A 82 16.10 7.49 -4.59
CA ARG A 82 14.73 8.02 -4.40
C ARG A 82 13.79 6.91 -3.92
N THR A 83 12.75 7.26 -3.14
CA THR A 83 11.64 6.34 -2.80
C THR A 83 11.13 5.64 -4.05
N THR A 84 11.23 4.31 -4.06
CA THR A 84 10.79 3.48 -5.18
C THR A 84 9.51 2.73 -4.87
N HIS A 85 9.20 2.51 -3.59
CA HIS A 85 7.98 1.86 -3.13
C HIS A 85 7.45 2.52 -1.86
N VAL A 86 6.19 2.27 -1.56
CA VAL A 86 5.52 2.59 -0.31
C VAL A 86 4.86 1.34 0.25
N ARG A 87 4.89 1.17 1.56
CA ARG A 87 4.14 0.11 2.26
C ARG A 87 3.06 0.76 3.11
N PRO A 88 1.78 0.44 2.94
CA PRO A 88 0.76 0.88 3.87
C PRO A 88 1.02 0.28 5.26
N ARG A 89 0.88 1.10 6.30
CA ARG A 89 0.95 0.66 7.70
C ARG A 89 -0.41 0.16 8.17
N LEU A 90 -0.42 -0.47 9.34
CA LEU A 90 -1.61 -1.05 9.96
C LEU A 90 -2.80 -0.09 10.00
N ALA A 91 -2.59 1.18 10.37
CA ALA A 91 -3.67 2.17 10.44
C ALA A 91 -4.36 2.40 9.08
N LEU A 92 -3.56 2.62 8.03
CA LEU A 92 -4.08 2.81 6.67
C LEU A 92 -4.74 1.53 6.15
N LEU A 93 -4.16 0.35 6.41
CA LEU A 93 -4.79 -0.91 6.01
C LEU A 93 -6.15 -1.11 6.68
N LYS A 94 -6.29 -0.81 7.97
CA LYS A 94 -7.59 -0.87 8.66
C LYS A 94 -8.64 0.01 7.99
N GLU A 95 -8.27 1.24 7.61
CA GLU A 95 -9.15 2.15 6.85
C GLU A 95 -9.56 1.54 5.50
N LEU A 96 -8.58 0.98 4.76
CA LEU A 96 -8.83 0.38 3.46
C LEU A 96 -9.74 -0.86 3.55
N PHE A 97 -9.52 -1.75 4.52
CA PHE A 97 -10.37 -2.91 4.76
C PHE A 97 -11.77 -2.51 5.20
N ALA A 98 -11.91 -1.48 6.04
CA ALA A 98 -13.22 -0.99 6.48
C ALA A 98 -14.05 -0.35 5.35
N ALA A 99 -13.39 0.20 4.33
CA ALA A 99 -14.03 0.82 3.17
C ALA A 99 -14.24 -0.14 1.99
N ALA A 100 -13.64 -1.34 2.02
CA ALA A 100 -13.70 -2.32 0.94
C ALA A 100 -14.99 -3.15 0.98
N ASP A 101 -15.49 -3.54 -0.18
CA ASP A 101 -16.46 -4.64 -0.29
C ASP A 101 -15.78 -6.01 -0.06
N ASP A 102 -16.57 -7.07 0.09
CA ASP A 102 -16.06 -8.42 0.39
C ASP A 102 -15.04 -8.91 -0.64
N GLN A 103 -15.25 -8.61 -1.92
CA GLN A 103 -14.37 -9.03 -3.00
C GLN A 103 -13.02 -8.30 -2.92
N THR A 104 -13.06 -7.00 -2.69
CA THR A 104 -11.88 -6.13 -2.58
C THR A 104 -11.10 -6.44 -1.30
N ALA A 105 -11.79 -6.65 -0.18
CA ALA A 105 -11.18 -7.06 1.08
C ALA A 105 -10.48 -8.42 0.93
N ARG A 106 -11.10 -9.38 0.24
CA ARG A 106 -10.47 -10.66 -0.08
C ARG A 106 -9.21 -10.48 -0.92
N ALA A 107 -9.27 -9.64 -1.94
CA ALA A 107 -8.11 -9.33 -2.77
C ALA A 107 -6.98 -8.69 -1.95
N TYR A 108 -7.28 -7.75 -1.04
CA TYR A 108 -6.28 -7.18 -0.14
C TYR A 108 -5.60 -8.25 0.72
N TYR A 109 -6.40 -9.12 1.33
CA TYR A 109 -5.89 -10.22 2.14
C TYR A 109 -4.94 -11.12 1.33
N ASP A 110 -5.39 -11.56 0.15
CA ASP A 110 -4.59 -12.45 -0.72
C ASP A 110 -3.29 -11.76 -1.18
N ALA A 111 -3.33 -10.46 -1.50
CA ALA A 111 -2.14 -9.69 -1.89
C ALA A 111 -1.13 -9.60 -0.74
N LEU A 112 -1.60 -9.26 0.46
CA LEU A 112 -0.75 -9.10 1.64
C LEU A 112 -0.17 -10.44 2.08
N ASN A 113 -0.97 -11.51 2.08
CA ASN A 113 -0.56 -12.85 2.48
C ASN A 113 0.53 -13.42 1.55
N ASN A 114 0.49 -13.04 0.26
CA ASN A 114 1.50 -13.42 -0.73
C ASN A 114 2.71 -12.46 -0.78
N SER A 115 2.86 -11.57 0.19
CA SER A 115 3.97 -10.60 0.25
C SER A 115 4.76 -10.72 1.55
N SER A 116 6.09 -10.65 1.48
CA SER A 116 6.95 -10.78 2.67
C SER A 116 6.80 -9.62 3.65
N TRP A 117 6.37 -8.45 3.16
CA TRP A 117 6.09 -7.29 3.98
C TRP A 117 4.65 -7.25 4.51
N GLY A 118 3.69 -7.88 3.81
CA GLY A 118 2.28 -7.91 4.21
C GLY A 118 1.96 -9.00 5.24
N GLN A 119 2.67 -10.12 5.23
CA GLN A 119 2.47 -11.22 6.20
C GLN A 119 2.59 -10.78 7.67
N PRO A 120 3.62 -10.01 8.10
CA PRO A 120 3.68 -9.52 9.48
C PRO A 120 2.50 -8.61 9.84
N VAL A 121 2.07 -7.75 8.91
CA VAL A 121 0.99 -6.78 9.16
C VAL A 121 -0.38 -7.47 9.19
N LEU A 122 -0.57 -8.55 8.42
CA LEU A 122 -1.76 -9.39 8.52
C LEU A 122 -1.85 -10.07 9.88
N ALA A 123 -0.74 -10.61 10.40
CA ALA A 123 -0.72 -11.18 11.74
C ALA A 123 -1.13 -10.13 12.80
N GLU A 124 -0.64 -8.88 12.68
CA GLU A 124 -1.06 -7.78 13.55
C GLU A 124 -2.55 -7.39 13.38
N LEU A 125 -3.10 -7.48 12.18
CA LEU A 125 -4.53 -7.27 11.91
C LEU A 125 -5.39 -8.34 12.58
N GLU A 126 -4.98 -9.60 12.48
CA GLU A 126 -5.67 -10.75 13.07
C GLU A 126 -5.61 -10.72 14.61
N ASP A 127 -4.43 -10.47 15.19
CA ASP A 127 -4.25 -10.32 16.65
C ASP A 127 -4.99 -9.09 17.21
N GLY A 128 -5.00 -7.97 16.48
CA GLY A 128 -5.71 -6.75 16.87
C GLY A 128 -7.24 -6.88 16.83
N THR A 129 -7.77 -7.93 16.18
CA THR A 129 -9.20 -8.26 16.20
C THR A 129 -9.58 -9.09 17.44
N ALA A 130 -8.62 -9.78 18.06
CA ALA A 130 -8.82 -10.58 19.27
C ALA A 130 -8.91 -9.75 20.58
N VAL A 131 -8.56 -8.47 20.55
CA VAL A 131 -8.60 -7.58 21.75
C VAL A 131 -9.90 -6.75 21.84
N GLY A 132 -10.93 -7.14 21.06
CA GLY A 132 -12.28 -6.55 21.12
C GLY A 132 -13.29 -7.36 21.96
N GLU A 133 -12.91 -8.54 22.45
CA GLU A 133 -13.74 -9.40 23.31
C GLU A 133 -13.03 -9.70 24.64
N SER A 134 -12.76 -8.65 25.41
CA SER A 134 -12.81 -8.72 26.86
C SER A 134 -13.89 -7.71 27.25
N GLY A 135 -15.16 -8.13 27.39
CA GLY A 135 -15.57 -9.06 28.42
C GLY A 135 -15.82 -8.24 29.69
N GLU A 136 -17.03 -7.67 29.73
CA GLU A 136 -17.89 -7.34 30.88
C GLU A 136 -17.28 -6.89 32.22
#